data_AF-A0A9D5Z625-F1
#
_entry.id   AF-A0A9D5Z625-F1
#
_cell.length_a   1.000
_cell.length_b   1.000
_cell.length_c   1.000
_cell.angle_alpha   90.00
_cell.angle_beta   90.00
_cell.angle_gamma   90.00
#
_symmetry.space_group_name_H-M   'P 1'
#
loop_
_entity.id
_entity.type
_entity.pdbx_description
1 polymer ?
#
loop_
_entity_poly.entity_id
_entity_poly.type
_entity_poly.pdbx_seq_one_letter_code
_entity_poly.pdbx_strand_id
1 'polypeptide(L)'
;MPIEVAGITGAHLLQYIERIERLEEEKTALGEQVKEVFQEVKSSGFDVKILRIVLRERKREQEDLDEEETMVLLYKQALGMMPAAEH
;
A
#
# COMPACT_ATOMS: atom_id res chain seq x y z
N MET A 1 -31.92 -20.28 19.69
CA MET A 1 -30.54 -20.65 20.08
C MET A 1 -29.60 -19.71 19.33
N PRO A 2 -28.68 -19.00 20.01
CA PRO A 2 -27.69 -18.21 19.30
C PRO A 2 -26.79 -19.16 18.49
N ILE A 3 -26.52 -18.77 17.25
CA ILE A 3 -25.66 -19.54 16.34
C ILE A 3 -24.24 -19.43 16.91
N GLU A 4 -23.74 -20.50 17.53
CA GLU A 4 -22.32 -20.63 17.87
C GLU A 4 -21.55 -20.80 16.56
N VAL A 5 -21.01 -19.69 16.05
CA VAL A 5 -20.04 -19.70 14.95
C VAL A 5 -18.74 -20.24 15.54
N ALA A 6 -18.45 -21.50 15.21
CA ALA A 6 -17.31 -22.31 15.66
C ALA A 6 -16.10 -21.51 16.19
N GLY A 7 -15.89 -21.52 17.50
CA GLY A 7 -14.62 -21.15 18.15
C GLY A 7 -14.24 -19.66 18.17
N ILE A 8 -15.00 -18.77 17.53
CA ILE A 8 -14.74 -17.32 17.55
C ILE A 8 -15.78 -16.67 18.47
N THR A 9 -15.33 -16.14 19.61
CA THR A 9 -16.19 -15.38 20.51
C THR A 9 -16.63 -14.09 19.81
N GLY A 10 -17.87 -13.63 20.05
CA GLY A 10 -18.37 -12.37 19.45
C GLY A 10 -17.48 -11.16 19.73
N ALA A 11 -16.71 -11.19 20.81
CA ALA A 11 -15.71 -10.17 21.14
C ALA A 11 -14.54 -10.10 20.15
N HIS A 12 -14.04 -11.23 19.66
CA HIS A 12 -12.95 -11.25 18.67
C HIS A 12 -13.44 -10.72 17.32
N LEU A 13 -14.65 -11.10 16.90
CA LEU A 13 -15.26 -10.58 15.68
C LEU A 13 -15.45 -9.06 15.77
N LEU A 14 -15.91 -8.55 16.92
CA LEU A 14 -16.07 -7.11 17.15
C LEU A 14 -14.75 -6.35 17.03
N GLN A 15 -13.66 -6.87 17.61
CA GLN A 15 -12.33 -6.26 17.49
C GLN A 15 -11.85 -6.16 16.04
N TYR A 16 -12.11 -7.17 15.21
CA TYR A 16 -11.78 -7.11 13.78
C TYR A 16 -12.62 -6.05 13.05
N ILE A 17 -13.92 -5.98 13.33
CA ILE A 17 -14.83 -5.00 12.73
C ILE A 17 -14.38 -3.58 13.08
N GLU A 18 -14.19 -3.27 14.36
CA GLU A 18 -13.76 -1.95 14.80
C GLU A 18 -12.42 -1.52 14.18
N ARG A 19 -11.48 -2.48 14.03
CA ARG A 19 -10.20 -2.20 13.37
C ARG A 19 -10.39 -1.91 11.88
N ILE A 20 -11.28 -2.62 11.19
CA ILE A 20 -11.58 -2.38 9.78
C ILE A 20 -12.27 -1.02 9.61
N GLU A 21 -13.24 -0.69 10.45
CA GLU A 21 -13.94 0.60 10.38
C GLU A 21 -12.98 1.78 10.53
N ARG A 22 -12.08 1.73 11.53
CA ARG A 22 -11.02 2.75 11.67
C ARG A 22 -10.13 2.86 10.43
N LEU A 23 -9.72 1.74 9.85
CA LEU A 23 -8.89 1.74 8.64
C LEU A 23 -9.64 2.28 7.42
N GLU A 24 -10.94 2.03 7.30
CA GLU A 24 -11.77 2.59 6.22
C GLU A 24 -12.00 4.10 6.40
N GLU A 25 -12.14 4.58 7.63
CA GLU A 25 -12.15 6.02 7.95
C GLU A 25 -10.83 6.69 7.56
N GLU A 26 -9.69 6.12 7.98
CA GLU A 26 -8.35 6.62 7.63
C GLU A 26 -8.13 6.65 6.10
N LYS A 27 -8.51 5.56 5.41
CA LYS A 27 -8.42 5.46 3.94
C LYS A 27 -9.31 6.50 3.25
N THR A 28 -10.49 6.77 3.80
CA THR A 28 -11.39 7.81 3.26
C THR A 28 -10.76 9.19 3.41
N ALA A 29 -10.28 9.53 4.62
CA ALA A 29 -9.62 10.81 4.89
C ALA A 29 -8.38 11.00 4.00
N LEU A 30 -7.54 9.97 3.83
CA LEU A 30 -6.39 10.03 2.94
C LEU A 30 -6.82 10.21 1.47
N GLY A 31 -7.89 9.53 1.05
CA GLY A 31 -8.46 9.68 -0.29
C GLY A 31 -8.98 11.11 -0.55
N GLU A 32 -9.51 11.78 0.46
CA GLU A 32 -9.92 13.18 0.38
C GLU A 32 -8.73 14.12 0.24
N GLN A 33 -7.68 13.94 1.04
CA GLN A 33 -6.43 14.71 0.91
C GLN A 33 -5.82 14.57 -0.50
N VAL A 34 -5.79 13.36 -1.06
CA VAL A 34 -5.30 13.15 -2.43
C VAL A 34 -6.17 13.89 -3.45
N LYS A 35 -7.50 13.94 -3.26
CA LYS A 35 -8.40 14.69 -4.15
C LYS A 35 -8.12 16.20 -4.07
N GLU A 36 -7.89 16.74 -2.88
CA GLU A 36 -7.53 18.15 -2.67
C GLU A 36 -6.25 18.50 -3.44
N VAL A 37 -5.21 17.67 -3.35
CA VAL A 37 -3.97 17.87 -4.13
C VAL A 37 -4.25 17.89 -5.64
N PHE A 38 -5.09 16.99 -6.16
CA PHE A 38 -5.47 17.03 -7.58
C PHE A 38 -6.27 18.27 -7.96
N GLN A 39 -7.05 18.84 -7.03
CA GLN A 39 -7.73 20.12 -7.25
C GLN A 39 -6.75 21.28 -7.27
N GLU A 40 -5.75 21.29 -6.40
CA GLU A 40 -4.67 22.28 -6.40
C GLU A 40 -3.83 22.23 -7.68
N VAL A 41 -3.51 21.03 -8.16
CA VAL A 41 -2.83 20.82 -9.45
C VAL A 41 -3.65 21.45 -10.58
N LYS A 42 -4.97 21.24 -10.57
CA LYS A 42 -5.89 21.79 -11.57
C LYS A 42 -5.97 23.32 -11.49
N SER A 43 -6.08 23.88 -10.29
CA SER A 43 -6.15 25.35 -10.10
C SER A 43 -4.82 26.04 -10.43
N SER A 44 -3.70 25.34 -10.27
CA SER A 44 -2.37 25.78 -10.67
C SER A 44 -2.12 25.72 -12.18
N GLY A 45 -3.06 25.18 -12.97
CA GLY A 45 -3.00 25.14 -14.44
C GLY A 45 -2.34 23.90 -15.05
N PHE A 46 -2.02 22.88 -14.25
CA PHE A 46 -1.47 21.62 -14.76
C PHE A 46 -2.56 20.67 -15.28
N ASP A 47 -2.22 19.86 -16.28
CA ASP A 47 -3.13 18.82 -16.78
C ASP A 47 -3.12 17.60 -15.85
N VAL A 48 -4.23 17.44 -15.12
CA VAL A 48 -4.45 16.33 -14.18
C VAL A 48 -4.40 14.95 -14.86
N LYS A 49 -4.82 14.83 -16.13
CA LYS A 49 -4.75 13.55 -16.86
C LYS A 49 -3.31 13.16 -17.10
N ILE A 50 -2.47 14.11 -17.53
CA ILE A 50 -1.04 13.88 -17.74
C ILE A 50 -0.35 13.52 -16.42
N LEU A 51 -0.65 14.22 -15.33
CA LEU A 51 -0.08 13.89 -14.02
C LEU A 51 -0.42 12.46 -13.57
N ARG A 52 -1.66 11.99 -13.82
CA ARG A 52 -2.05 10.60 -13.53
C ARG A 52 -1.29 9.57 -14.37
N ILE A 53 -0.96 9.89 -15.62
CA ILE A 53 -0.12 9.03 -16.46
C ILE A 53 1.28 8.93 -15.85
N VAL A 54 1.89 10.07 -15.50
CA VAL A 54 3.22 10.12 -14.87
C VAL A 54 3.24 9.32 -13.56
N LEU A 55 2.24 9.47 -12.69
CA LEU A 55 2.17 8.71 -11.44
C LEU A 55 2.12 7.19 -11.67
N ARG A 56 1.36 6.75 -12.68
CA ARG A 56 1.27 5.33 -13.04
C ARG A 56 2.58 4.81 -13.61
N GLU A 57 3.25 5.58 -14.47
CA GLU A 57 4.56 5.21 -15.03
C GLU A 57 5.59 5.07 -13.91
N ARG A 58 5.65 6.04 -12.98
CA ARG A 58 6.54 5.99 -11.81
C ARG A 58 6.26 4.80 -10.91
N LYS A 59 4.98 4.43 -10.71
CA LYS A 59 4.63 3.24 -9.92
C LYS A 59 5.13 1.96 -10.58
N ARG A 60 4.97 1.84 -11.90
CA ARG A 60 5.46 0.70 -12.67
C ARG A 60 6.98 0.63 -12.67
N GLU A 61 7.67 1.76 -12.86
CA GLU A 61 9.13 1.82 -12.80
C GLU A 61 9.65 1.33 -11.44
N GLN A 62 9.00 1.71 -10.33
CA GLN A 62 9.36 1.20 -9.01
C GLN A 62 9.11 -0.30 -8.86
N GLU A 63 7.97 -0.81 -9.36
CA GLU A 63 7.69 -2.26 -9.33
C GLU A 63 8.74 -3.05 -10.11
N ASP A 64 9.11 -2.56 -11.31
CA ASP A 64 10.16 -3.18 -12.15
C ASP A 64 11.54 -3.13 -11.44
N LEU A 65 11.87 -2.02 -10.76
CA LEU A 65 13.09 -1.90 -9.95
C LEU A 65 13.10 -2.85 -8.75
N ASP A 66 11.98 -2.97 -8.03
CA ASP A 66 11.85 -3.86 -6.86
C ASP A 66 12.00 -5.34 -7.29
N GLU A 67 11.44 -5.70 -8.45
CA GLU A 67 11.62 -7.02 -9.06
C GLU A 67 13.09 -7.27 -9.43
N GLU A 68 13.76 -6.31 -10.08
CA GLU A 68 15.18 -6.40 -10.41
C GLU A 68 16.03 -6.54 -9.14
N GLU A 69 15.81 -5.71 -8.13
CA GLU A 69 16.51 -5.77 -6.84
C GLU A 69 16.32 -7.12 -6.16
N THR A 70 15.10 -7.67 -6.21
CA THR A 70 14.79 -9.01 -5.68
C THR A 70 15.58 -10.09 -6.42
N MET A 71 15.66 -10.01 -7.75
CA MET A 71 16.45 -10.95 -8.56
C MET A 71 17.95 -10.82 -8.31
N VAL A 72 18.45 -9.59 -8.18
CA VAL A 72 19.84 -9.31 -7.82
C VAL A 72 20.16 -9.86 -6.43
N LEU A 73 19.26 -9.70 -5.46
CA LEU A 73 19.39 -10.25 -4.11
C LEU A 73 19.48 -11.78 -4.17
N LEU A 74 18.60 -12.43 -4.93
CA LEU A 74 18.60 -13.88 -5.11
C LEU A 74 19.93 -14.39 -5.70
N TYR A 75 20.44 -13.71 -6.73
CA TYR A 75 21.74 -14.08 -7.32
C TYR A 75 22.90 -13.84 -6.36
N LYS A 76 22.91 -12.71 -5.64
CA LYS A 76 23.94 -12.44 -4.61
C LYS A 76 23.90 -13.50 -3.51
N GLN A 77 22.72 -13.93 -3.09
CA GLN A 77 22.56 -15.03 -2.14
C GLN A 77 23.12 -16.34 -2.68
N ALA A 78 22.80 -16.71 -3.93
CA ALA A 78 23.33 -17.91 -4.57
C ALA A 78 24.86 -17.89 -4.69
N LEU A 79 25.45 -16.70 -4.89
CA LEU A 79 26.90 -16.50 -4.98
C LEU A 79 27.60 -16.32 -3.62
N GLY A 80 26.86 -16.36 -2.50
CA GLY A 80 27.44 -16.12 -1.17
C GLY A 80 27.91 -14.68 -0.96
N MET A 81 27.41 -13.73 -1.74
CA MET A 81 27.77 -12.31 -1.74
C MET A 81 26.81 -11.45 -0.90
N MET A 82 26.03 -12.06 -0.01
CA MET A 82 25.21 -11.27 0.92
C MET A 82 26.12 -10.49 1.86
N PRO A 83 25.82 -9.21 2.15
CA PRO A 83 26.49 -8.53 3.24
C PRO A 83 26.29 -9.37 4.50
N ALA A 84 27.36 -9.67 5.22
CA ALA A 84 27.26 -10.28 6.53
C ALA A 84 26.31 -9.39 7.33
N ALA A 85 25.18 -9.93 7.78
CA ALA A 85 24.29 -9.23 8.68
C ALA A 85 25.08 -8.98 9.97
N GLU A 86 25.72 -7.82 10.07
CA GLU A 86 26.32 -7.35 11.31
C GLU A 86 25.18 -7.28 12.34
N HIS A 87 25.30 -8.12 13.37
CA HIS A 87 24.41 -8.16 14.52
C HIS A 87 24.62 -6.92 15.40
#